data_AF-X0S8W6-F1
#
_entry.id   AF-X0S8W6-F1
#
_cell.length_a   1.000
_cell.length_b   1.000
_cell.length_c   1.000
_cell.angle_alpha   90.00
_cell.angle_beta   90.00
_cell.angle_gamma   90.00
#
_symmetry.space_group_name_H-M   'P 1'
#
loop_
_entity.id
_entity.type
_entity.pdbx_description
1 polymer ?
#
loop_
_entity_poly.entity_id
_entity_poly.type
_entity_poly.pdbx_seq_one_letter_code
_entity_poly.pdbx_strand_id
1 'polypeptide(L)' 'KSFRTQMPFPFEIATDDVKMNAILVTVDSNSKEAERIKRIRIDSKSEDSTGYDSDDGKPEYFNNNF' A
#
# COMPACT_ATOMS: atom_id res chain seq x y z
N LYS A 1 -8.38 -2.19 19.82
CA LYS A 1 -8.25 -2.08 21.30
C LYS A 1 -9.38 -1.25 21.88
N SER A 2 -9.59 -0.01 21.41
CA SER A 2 -10.71 0.86 21.84
C SER A 2 -12.09 0.18 21.86
N PHE A 3 -12.48 -0.53 20.79
CA PHE A 3 -13.79 -1.22 20.75
C PHE A 3 -13.97 -2.33 21.79
N ARG A 4 -12.89 -2.97 22.23
CA ARG A 4 -12.95 -4.05 23.23
C ARG A 4 -12.87 -3.53 24.65
N THR A 5 -12.04 -2.52 24.91
CA THR A 5 -11.76 -2.03 26.27
C THR A 5 -12.60 -0.82 26.66
N GLN A 6 -13.23 -0.15 25.70
CA GLN A 6 -13.95 1.12 25.90
C GLN A 6 -13.10 2.23 26.53
N MET A 7 -11.77 2.09 26.51
CA MET A 7 -10.82 3.10 27.00
C MET A 7 -10.22 3.91 25.84
N PRO A 8 -9.84 5.18 26.06
CA PRO A 8 -9.10 5.96 25.08
C PRO A 8 -7.84 5.25 24.62
N PHE A 9 -7.55 5.31 23.32
CA PHE A 9 -6.37 4.73 22.71
C PHE A 9 -5.87 5.66 21.60
N PRO A 10 -4.54 5.87 21.45
CA PRO A 10 -3.99 6.68 20.37
C PRO A 10 -4.40 6.14 18.99
N PHE A 11 -4.70 7.05 18.05
CA PHE A 11 -4.96 6.67 16.66
C PHE A 11 -3.65 6.59 15.88
N GLU A 12 -3.50 5.53 15.09
CA GLU A 12 -2.35 5.30 14.20
C GLU A 12 -2.87 4.96 12.80
N ILE A 13 -2.18 5.45 11.77
CA ILE A 13 -2.53 5.22 10.37
C ILE A 13 -1.95 3.87 9.93
N ALA A 14 -2.78 3.00 9.37
CA ALA A 14 -2.33 1.75 8.77
C ALA A 14 -1.56 2.03 7.46
N THR A 15 -0.39 1.43 7.29
CA THR A 15 0.53 1.70 6.16
C THR A 15 0.43 0.69 5.02
N ASP A 16 -0.06 -0.52 5.29
CA ASP A 16 0.22 -1.66 4.40
C ASP A 16 -0.90 -1.92 3.36
N ASP A 17 -2.11 -1.41 3.59
CA ASP A 17 -3.28 -1.68 2.74
C ASP A 17 -3.71 -0.41 1.99
N VAL A 18 -2.89 0.01 1.01
CA VAL A 18 -3.14 1.20 0.21
C VAL A 18 -4.21 0.90 -0.85
N LYS A 19 -5.34 1.61 -0.74
CA LYS A 19 -6.48 1.53 -1.67
C LYS A 19 -6.88 2.90 -2.16
N MET A 20 -7.10 3.04 -3.46
CA MET A 20 -7.68 4.24 -4.06
C MET A 20 -9.09 3.95 -4.56
N ASN A 21 -10.06 4.76 -4.14
CA ASN A 21 -11.45 4.68 -4.60
C ASN A 21 -11.83 6.00 -5.26
N ALA A 22 -12.47 5.94 -6.43
CA ALA A 22 -12.91 7.10 -7.18
C ALA A 22 -14.25 6.83 -7.89
N ILE A 23 -14.88 7.89 -8.35
CA ILE A 23 -16.05 7.83 -9.23
C ILE A 23 -15.77 8.63 -10.50
N LEU A 24 -16.16 8.07 -11.65
CA LEU A 24 -16.17 8.77 -12.93
C LEU A 24 -17.62 9.04 -13.30
N VAL A 25 -17.98 10.31 -13.35
CA VAL A 25 -19.31 10.79 -13.73
C VAL A 25 -19.20 11.50 -15.07
N THR A 26 -20.02 11.09 -16.03
CA THR A 26 -20.21 11.79 -17.30
C THR A 26 -21.46 12.63 -17.20
N VAL A 27 -21.35 13.93 -17.45
CA VAL A 27 -22.45 14.90 -17.39
C VAL A 27 -22.71 15.41 -18.79
N ASP A 28 -23.96 15.39 -19.23
CA ASP A 28 -24.35 15.98 -20.50
C ASP A 28 -24.22 17.51 -20.43
N SER A 29 -23.57 18.11 -21.42
CA SER A 29 -23.29 19.54 -21.40
C SER A 29 -24.52 20.40 -21.61
N ASN A 30 -25.62 19.86 -22.15
CA ASN A 30 -26.82 20.63 -22.45
C ASN A 30 -27.83 20.56 -21.31
N SER A 31 -28.22 19.35 -20.89
CA SER A 31 -29.16 19.12 -19.80
C SER A 31 -28.55 19.32 -18.41
N LYS A 32 -27.22 19.25 -18.30
CA LYS A 32 -26.47 19.22 -17.02
C LYS A 32 -26.79 17.99 -16.15
N GLU A 33 -27.43 16.98 -16.73
CA GLU A 33 -27.76 15.73 -16.05
C GLU A 33 -26.61 14.73 -16.14
N ALA A 34 -26.51 13.84 -15.16
CA ALA A 34 -25.55 12.75 -15.18
C ALA A 34 -26.03 11.65 -16.12
N GLU A 35 -25.28 11.42 -17.20
CA GLU A 35 -25.55 10.36 -18.17
C GLU A 35 -25.02 9.00 -17.69
N ARG A 36 -23.84 9.01 -17.05
CA ARG A 36 -23.17 7.79 -16.62
C ARG A 36 -22.41 7.99 -15.33
N ILE A 37 -22.45 6.97 -14.48
CA ILE A 37 -21.66 6.91 -13.25
C ILE A 37 -20.91 5.58 -13.24
N LYS A 38 -19.60 5.61 -13.00
CA LYS A 38 -18.75 4.44 -12.78
C LYS A 38 -17.99 4.58 -11.48
N ARG A 39 -17.81 3.47 -10.77
CA ARG A 39 -16.89 3.39 -9.62
C ARG A 39 -15.57 2.79 -10.09
N ILE A 40 -14.48 3.35 -9.59
CA ILE A 40 -13.12 2.90 -9.86
C ILE A 40 -12.50 2.53 -8.51
N ARG A 41 -11.95 1.33 -8.42
CA ARG A 41 -11.19 0.85 -7.27
C ARG A 41 -9.84 0.35 -7.76
N ILE A 42 -8.79 0.85 -7.14
CA ILE A 42 -7.41 0.46 -7.39
C ILE A 42 -6.87 -0.06 -6.06
N ASP A 43 -6.56 -1.35 -6.01
CA ASP A 43 -5.92 -2.00 -4.88
C ASP A 43 -4.42 -2.10 -5.19
N SER A 44 -3.56 -1.54 -4.34
CA SER A 44 -2.11 -1.70 -4.45
C SER A 44 -1.69 -2.92 -3.63
N LYS A 45 -1.03 -3.90 -4.26
CA LYS A 45 -0.33 -4.95 -3.52
C LYS A 45 1.05 -4.41 -3.17
N SER A 46 1.35 -4.22 -1.89
CA SER A 46 2.74 -4.08 -1.46
C SER A 46 3.38 -5.46 -1.49
N GLU A 47 4.12 -5.77 -2.55
CA GLU A 47 5.18 -6.76 -2.41
C GLU A 47 6.32 -6.04 -1.69
N ASP A 48 6.62 -6.46 -0.46
CA ASP A 48 7.86 -6.05 0.19
C ASP A 48 8.99 -6.50 -0.71
N SER A 49 9.64 -5.54 -1.38
CA SER A 49 10.89 -5.78 -2.09
C SER A 49 11.98 -6.02 -1.05
N THR A 50 11.96 -7.18 -0.41
CA THR A 50 13.08 -7.70 0.38
C THR A 50 14.13 -8.22 -0.59
N GLY A 51 14.75 -7.30 -1.33
CA GLY A 51 15.99 -7.58 -2.04
C GLY A 51 17.13 -7.58 -1.04
N TYR A 52 17.42 -8.75 -0.44
CA TYR A 52 18.68 -8.96 0.25
C TYR A 52 19.79 -8.86 -0.81
N ASP A 53 20.75 -7.95 -0.64
CA ASP A 53 22.00 -8.05 -1.37
C ASP A 53 22.72 -9.31 -0.88
N SER A 54 23.31 -10.07 -1.81
CA SER A 54 24.04 -11.30 -1.47
C SER A 54 25.38 -11.02 -0.79
N ASP A 55 25.49 -9.94 -0.02
CA ASP A 55 26.63 -9.66 0.84
C ASP A 55 26.30 -10.12 2.25
N ASP A 56 26.36 -11.44 2.46
CA ASP A 56 26.19 -12.09 3.76
C ASP A 56 27.34 -11.74 4.77
N GLY A 57 28.16 -10.72 4.49
CA GLY A 57 29.18 -10.20 5.40
C GLY A 57 30.23 -11.21 5.84
N LYS A 58 30.38 -12.32 5.09
CA LYS A 58 31.34 -13.38 5.42
C LYS A 58 32.74 -12.96 4.98
N PRO A 59 33.73 -12.94 5.89
CA PRO A 59 35.10 -12.66 5.49
C PRO A 59 35.63 -13.77 4.56
N GLU A 60 36.14 -13.37 3.40
CA GLU A 60 36.90 -14.23 2.50
C GLU A 60 38.17 -14.72 3.24
N TYR A 61 38.19 -15.98 3.64
CA TYR A 61 39.37 -16.58 4.25
C TYR A 61 40.40 -16.92 3.16
N PHE A 62 41.33 -16.00 2.90
CA PHE A 62 42.52 -16.29 2.11
C PHE A 62 43.46 -17.20 2.91
N ASN A 63 43.25 -18.52 2.80
CA ASN A 63 44.15 -19.50 3.39
C ASN A 63 45.37 -19.68 2.47
N ASN A 64 46.40 -18.86 2.66
CA ASN A 64 47.70 -19.05 2.00
C ASN A 64 48.40 -20.26 2.63
N ASN A 65 48.37 -21.40 1.94
CA ASN A 65 49.27 -22.53 2.21
C ASN A 65 50.72 -22.08 1.98
N PHE A 66 51.50 -22.03 3.06
CA PHE A 66 52.96 -22.17 3.02
C PHE A 66 53.32 -23.54 3.58
#